data_AF-A0A5B0Q4I7-F1
#
_entry.id   AF-A0A5B0Q4I7-F1
#
_cell.length_a   1.000
_cell.length_b   1.000
_cell.length_c   1.000
_cell.angle_alpha   90.00
_cell.angle_beta   90.00
_cell.angle_gamma   90.00
#
_symmetry.space_group_name_H-M   'P 1'
#
loop_
_entity.id
_entity.type
_entity.pdbx_description
1 polymer ?
#
loop_
_entity_poly.entity_id
_entity_poly.type
_entity_poly.pdbx_seq_one_letter_code
_entity_poly.pdbx_strand_id
1 'polypeptide(L)'
;MLQFLRLIALVSLVAPWGVTCEDSDDDAPQERYFGCRRNVDAICTASTEDAQKQNLTWAIRLHHGKRDYKCPEENYPLCCHQGDFNIGSATSFLLVSTDATAFCDPGGQ
;
A
#
# COMPACT_ATOMS: atom_id res chain seq x y z
N MET A 1 10.26 15.76 -64.12
CA MET A 1 10.99 14.95 -63.11
C MET A 1 11.74 15.90 -62.20
N LEU A 2 11.86 15.54 -60.91
CA LEU A 2 12.52 16.25 -59.79
C LEU A 2 11.77 17.48 -59.24
N GLN A 3 11.57 17.69 -57.94
CA GLN A 3 11.76 16.85 -56.75
C GLN A 3 10.99 17.52 -55.60
N PHE A 4 10.24 16.73 -54.83
CA PHE A 4 9.46 17.16 -53.67
C PHE A 4 10.38 17.63 -52.54
N LEU A 5 10.32 18.91 -52.17
CA LEU A 5 10.81 19.36 -50.87
C LEU A 5 9.74 19.06 -49.82
N ARG A 6 9.84 17.87 -49.24
CA ARG A 6 9.01 17.42 -48.13
C ARG A 6 9.36 18.25 -46.88
N LEU A 7 8.46 19.14 -46.50
CA LEU A 7 8.42 19.75 -45.17
C LEU A 7 8.12 18.64 -44.16
N ILE A 8 9.15 18.08 -43.52
CA ILE A 8 8.97 17.19 -42.38
C ILE A 8 8.80 18.10 -41.16
N ALA A 9 7.55 18.43 -40.86
CA ALA A 9 7.18 18.96 -39.57
C ALA A 9 7.42 17.85 -38.53
N LEU A 10 8.53 17.96 -37.80
CA LEU A 10 8.82 17.13 -36.63
C LEU A 10 7.85 17.50 -35.52
N VAL A 11 6.74 16.77 -35.43
CA VAL A 11 5.87 16.78 -34.24
C VAL A 11 6.59 15.96 -33.17
N SER A 12 7.41 16.63 -32.37
CA SER A 12 7.95 16.05 -31.13
C SER A 12 6.85 16.03 -30.08
N LEU A 13 6.04 14.97 -30.07
CA LEU A 13 5.22 14.61 -28.90
C LEU A 13 6.15 14.04 -27.83
N VAL A 14 6.74 14.93 -27.03
CA VAL A 14 7.24 14.53 -25.72
C VAL A 14 6.01 14.37 -24.86
N ALA A 15 5.55 13.13 -24.66
CA ALA A 15 4.69 12.82 -23.54
C ALA A 15 5.61 12.66 -22.33
N PRO A 16 5.69 13.63 -21.39
CA PRO A 16 6.18 13.30 -20.08
C PRO A 16 5.17 12.32 -19.48
N TRP A 17 5.50 11.03 -19.43
CA TRP A 17 4.92 10.11 -18.46
C TRP A 17 5.42 10.53 -17.07
N GLY A 18 4.98 11.70 -16.62
CA GLY A 18 4.95 12.03 -15.22
C GLY A 18 3.75 11.28 -14.66
N VAL A 19 4.02 10.17 -13.99
CA VAL A 19 3.10 9.63 -12.98
C VAL A 19 3.09 10.70 -11.89
N THR A 20 2.24 11.70 -12.04
CA THR A 20 1.90 12.58 -10.94
C THR A 20 1.14 11.69 -9.98
N CYS A 21 1.78 11.32 -8.87
CA CYS A 21 1.02 11.01 -7.67
C CYS A 21 0.19 12.26 -7.42
N GLU A 22 -1.08 12.20 -7.82
CA GLU A 22 -2.04 13.26 -7.62
C GLU A 22 -2.23 13.30 -6.10
N ASP A 23 -1.56 14.25 -5.46
CA ASP A 23 -1.82 14.64 -4.08
C ASP A 23 -3.28 15.08 -4.06
N SER A 24 -4.16 14.14 -3.77
CA SER A 24 -5.59 14.38 -3.68
C SER A 24 -5.80 15.11 -2.36
N ASP A 25 -5.90 16.44 -2.48
CA ASP A 25 -6.59 17.31 -1.52
C ASP A 25 -8.05 16.85 -1.44
N ASP A 26 -8.32 15.86 -0.59
CA ASP A 26 -9.68 15.51 -0.18
C ASP A 26 -9.65 15.13 1.30
N ASP A 27 -10.50 15.78 2.09
CA ASP A 27 -10.81 15.51 3.52
C ASP A 27 -11.41 14.09 3.75
N ALA A 28 -11.19 13.16 2.83
CA ALA A 28 -11.51 11.76 2.97
C ALA A 28 -10.33 11.05 3.65
N PRO A 29 -10.56 10.20 4.66
CA PRO A 29 -9.47 9.48 5.29
C PRO A 29 -8.76 8.61 4.25
N GLN A 30 -7.46 8.83 4.07
CA GLN A 30 -6.71 8.21 2.99
C GLN A 30 -6.62 6.70 3.23
N GLU A 31 -7.46 5.92 2.53
CA GLU A 31 -7.34 4.47 2.49
C GLU A 31 -5.95 4.10 1.94
N ARG A 32 -5.17 3.36 2.74
CA ARG A 32 -3.83 2.93 2.33
C ARG A 32 -3.89 1.59 1.62
N TYR A 33 -3.65 1.63 0.31
CA TYR A 33 -3.52 0.45 -0.56
C TYR A 33 -2.09 -0.06 -0.56
N PHE A 34 -1.91 -1.38 -0.48
CA PHE A 34 -0.57 -1.98 -0.48
C PHE A 34 -0.57 -3.44 -0.98
N GLY A 35 0.62 -3.93 -1.29
CA GLY A 35 0.85 -5.32 -1.68
C GLY A 35 1.86 -6.00 -0.76
N CYS A 36 1.71 -7.30 -0.59
CA CYS A 36 2.71 -8.15 0.08
C CYS A 36 3.13 -9.30 -0.83
N ARG A 37 4.37 -9.79 -0.69
CA ARG A 37 4.88 -10.95 -1.44
C ARG A 37 4.16 -12.25 -1.05
N ARG A 38 4.66 -13.37 -1.58
CA ARG A 38 4.21 -14.71 -1.20
C ARG A 38 4.69 -15.09 0.20
N ASN A 39 3.86 -15.82 0.94
CA ASN A 39 4.13 -16.34 2.29
C ASN A 39 4.41 -15.26 3.35
N VAL A 40 3.77 -14.11 3.18
CA VAL A 40 3.72 -13.03 4.18
C VAL A 40 2.26 -12.68 4.45
N ASP A 41 2.03 -12.25 5.67
CA ASP A 41 0.75 -11.84 6.22
C ASP A 41 0.61 -10.33 6.08
N ALA A 42 -0.50 -9.90 5.48
CA ALA A 42 -0.83 -8.49 5.31
C ALA A 42 -1.62 -8.01 6.53
N ILE A 43 -1.01 -7.13 7.32
CA ILE A 43 -1.51 -6.66 8.62
C ILE A 43 -1.61 -5.14 8.60
N CYS A 44 -2.56 -4.60 9.35
CA CYS A 44 -2.73 -3.18 9.58
C CYS A 44 -2.48 -2.89 11.06
N THR A 45 -1.67 -1.88 11.35
CA THR A 45 -1.38 -1.45 12.71
C THR A 45 -2.00 -0.09 13.03
N ALA A 46 -2.54 0.04 14.24
CA ALA A 46 -3.03 1.29 14.81
C ALA A 46 -2.31 1.58 16.12
N SER A 47 -1.77 2.79 16.27
CA SER A 47 -1.21 3.24 17.55
C SER A 47 -2.28 3.27 18.64
N THR A 48 -1.87 3.01 19.88
CA THR A 48 -2.75 3.18 21.06
C THR A 48 -2.34 4.39 21.87
N GLU A 49 -3.08 4.71 22.94
CA GLU A 49 -2.67 5.74 23.92
C GLU A 49 -1.30 5.42 24.57
N ASP A 50 -0.98 4.13 24.67
CA ASP A 50 0.34 3.67 25.07
C ASP A 50 1.26 3.60 23.84
N ALA A 51 2.23 4.52 23.77
CA ALA A 51 3.15 4.62 22.64
C ALA A 51 4.04 3.37 22.44
N GLN A 52 4.12 2.47 23.43
CA GLN A 52 4.84 1.20 23.31
C GLN A 52 3.95 0.05 22.85
N LYS A 53 2.66 0.30 22.60
CA LYS A 53 1.69 -0.70 22.16
C LYS A 53 0.92 -0.26 20.92
N GLN A 54 0.50 -1.27 20.17
CA GLN A 54 -0.25 -1.11 18.94
C GLN A 54 -1.27 -2.23 18.78
N ASN A 55 -2.35 -1.94 18.08
CA ASN A 55 -3.37 -2.91 17.69
C ASN A 55 -3.08 -3.42 16.29
N LEU A 56 -2.93 -4.73 16.15
CA LEU A 56 -2.82 -5.39 14.85
C LEU A 56 -4.17 -5.92 14.40
N THR A 57 -4.49 -5.71 13.12
CA THR A 57 -5.70 -6.21 12.46
C THR A 57 -5.33 -6.82 11.11
N TRP A 58 -6.13 -7.75 10.60
CA TRP A 58 -5.93 -8.26 9.25
C TRP A 58 -6.23 -7.18 8.21
N ALA A 59 -5.38 -7.06 7.19
CA ALA A 59 -5.68 -6.21 6.06
C ALA A 59 -6.81 -6.80 5.20
N ILE A 60 -7.61 -5.92 4.59
CA ILE A 60 -8.73 -6.31 3.75
C ILE A 60 -8.19 -6.65 2.36
N ARG A 61 -8.35 -7.90 1.91
CA ARG A 61 -8.02 -8.31 0.55
C ARG A 61 -9.04 -7.73 -0.43
N LEU A 62 -8.57 -7.02 -1.45
CA LEU A 62 -9.43 -6.34 -2.42
C LEU A 62 -9.91 -7.27 -3.53
N HIS A 63 -9.00 -8.10 -4.07
CA HIS A 63 -9.35 -9.04 -5.12
C HIS A 63 -8.93 -10.46 -4.76
N HIS A 64 -9.86 -11.39 -4.90
CA HIS A 64 -9.59 -12.81 -4.65
C HIS A 64 -8.48 -13.32 -5.58
N GLY A 65 -7.51 -14.04 -5.03
CA GLY A 65 -6.35 -14.57 -5.77
C GLY A 65 -5.24 -13.55 -6.09
N LYS A 66 -5.49 -12.25 -5.89
CA LYS A 66 -4.46 -11.21 -5.94
C LYS A 66 -3.98 -10.85 -4.54
N ARG A 67 -2.82 -10.19 -4.46
CA ARG A 67 -2.16 -9.79 -3.21
C ARG A 67 -2.23 -8.28 -2.99
N ASP A 68 -3.34 -7.69 -3.39
CA ASP A 68 -3.69 -6.30 -3.15
C ASP A 68 -4.59 -6.20 -1.93
N TYR A 69 -4.17 -5.35 -1.01
CA TYR A 69 -4.78 -5.18 0.29
C TYR A 69 -5.04 -3.71 0.55
N LYS A 70 -5.96 -3.46 1.47
CA LYS A 70 -6.13 -2.14 2.08
C LYS A 70 -6.21 -2.22 3.60
N CYS A 71 -5.76 -1.15 4.23
CA CYS A 71 -6.02 -0.92 5.64
C CYS A 71 -7.24 -0.01 5.86
N PRO A 72 -8.00 -0.24 6.95
CA PRO A 72 -8.92 0.78 7.46
C PRO A 72 -8.18 2.09 7.71
N GLU A 73 -8.94 3.19 7.71
CA GLU A 73 -8.46 4.56 7.78
C GLU A 73 -7.47 4.77 8.96
N GLU A 74 -6.44 5.59 8.72
CA GLU A 74 -5.30 5.90 9.61
C GLU A 74 -4.36 4.73 9.95
N ASN A 75 -4.80 3.48 9.81
CA ASN A 75 -3.95 2.33 10.08
C ASN A 75 -2.79 2.24 9.08
N TYR A 76 -1.65 1.80 9.59
CA TYR A 76 -0.42 1.68 8.82
C TYR A 76 -0.23 0.25 8.31
N PRO A 77 0.06 0.04 7.01
CA PRO A 77 0.21 -1.28 6.44
C PRO A 77 1.56 -1.92 6.78
N LEU A 78 1.53 -3.21 7.09
CA LEU A 78 2.69 -4.05 7.40
C LEU A 78 2.61 -5.37 6.62
N CYS A 79 3.74 -5.84 6.11
CA CYS A 79 3.91 -7.21 5.63
C CYS A 79 4.81 -7.97 6.59
N CYS A 80 4.25 -8.92 7.33
CA CYS A 80 4.98 -9.74 8.32
C CYS A 80 5.16 -11.17 7.81
N HIS A 81 6.04 -11.98 8.42
CA HIS A 81 6.10 -13.39 8.04
C HIS A 81 4.79 -14.09 8.38
N GLN A 82 4.39 -15.01 7.51
CA GLN A 82 3.12 -15.71 7.67
C GLN A 82 3.11 -16.53 8.96
N GLY A 83 2.08 -16.31 9.79
CA GLY A 83 1.86 -17.02 11.05
C GLY A 83 2.55 -16.40 12.27
N ASP A 84 3.26 -15.28 12.13
CA ASP A 84 3.89 -14.58 13.26
C ASP A 84 2.86 -14.06 14.27
N PHE A 85 1.66 -13.72 13.79
CA PHE A 85 0.59 -13.13 14.60
C PHE A 85 -0.71 -13.93 14.47
N ASN A 86 -1.31 -14.26 15.61
CA ASN A 86 -2.62 -14.90 15.66
C ASN A 86 -3.71 -13.86 15.96
N ILE A 87 -4.05 -13.06 14.95
CA ILE A 87 -5.08 -12.02 15.03
C ILE A 87 -6.45 -12.68 14.79
N GLY A 88 -6.93 -13.48 15.73
CA GLY A 88 -8.25 -14.13 15.74
C GLY A 88 -9.05 -14.12 14.43
N SER A 89 -10.15 -13.36 14.40
CA SER A 89 -10.95 -13.12 13.18
C SER A 89 -10.62 -11.78 12.51
N ALA A 90 -11.12 -11.54 11.30
CA ALA A 90 -10.95 -10.28 10.57
C ALA A 90 -11.51 -9.03 11.29
N THR A 91 -12.43 -9.22 12.25
CA THR A 91 -12.99 -8.13 13.08
C THR A 91 -12.31 -8.00 14.43
N SER A 92 -11.35 -8.87 14.73
CA SER A 92 -10.60 -8.85 15.98
C SER A 92 -9.33 -8.01 15.82
N PHE A 93 -8.86 -7.46 16.93
CA PHE A 93 -7.54 -6.87 17.01
C PHE A 93 -6.68 -7.63 18.01
N LEU A 94 -5.36 -7.58 17.81
CA LEU A 94 -4.37 -8.13 18.71
C LEU A 94 -3.51 -6.99 19.25
N LEU A 95 -3.56 -6.74 20.55
CA LEU A 95 -2.71 -5.75 21.21
C LEU A 95 -1.31 -6.36 21.41
N VAL A 96 -0.29 -5.72 20.85
CA VAL A 96 1.11 -6.14 20.97
C VAL A 96 2.02 -4.96 21.28
N SER A 97 3.27 -5.25 21.68
CA SER A 97 4.30 -4.21 21.75
C SER A 97 4.69 -3.72 20.35
N THR A 98 5.05 -2.45 20.20
CA THR A 98 5.57 -1.87 18.95
C THR A 98 6.77 -2.64 18.40
N ASP A 99 7.62 -3.16 19.28
CA ASP A 99 8.84 -3.89 18.88
C ASP A 99 8.53 -5.28 18.30
N ALA A 100 7.33 -5.82 18.55
CA ALA A 100 6.92 -7.12 18.01
C ALA A 100 6.84 -7.11 16.47
N THR A 101 6.60 -5.95 15.85
CA THR A 101 6.55 -5.80 14.40
C THR A 101 7.83 -5.19 13.82
N ALA A 102 8.93 -5.11 14.58
CA ALA A 102 10.18 -4.50 14.12
C ALA A 102 10.81 -5.21 12.90
N PHE A 103 10.45 -6.47 12.67
CA PHE A 103 10.90 -7.28 11.53
C PHE A 103 9.91 -7.31 10.37
N CYS A 104 8.75 -6.64 10.48
CA CYS A 104 7.80 -6.54 9.40
C CYS A 104 8.21 -5.43 8.42
N ASP A 105 7.88 -5.61 7.14
CA ASP A 105 8.14 -4.62 6.11
C ASP A 105 7.03 -3.54 6.12
N PRO A 106 7.36 -2.26 6.37
CA PRO A 106 6.39 -1.17 6.41
C PRO A 106 5.97 -0.72 5.01
N GLY A 107 4.70 -0.34 4.81
CA GLY A 107 4.24 0.28 3.56
C GLY A 107 3.92 -0.68 2.41
N GLY A 108 4.15 -1.99 2.59
CA GLY A 108 4.05 -2.97 1.51
C GLY A 108 5.39 -3.29 0.84
N GLN A 109 5.37 -4.15 -0.18
CA GLN A 109 6.54 -4.63 -0.93
C GLN A 109 6.33 -4.66 -2.44
#